data_AF-A0A2D4N3X3-F1
#
_entry.id   AF-A0A2D4N3X3-F1
#
_cell.length_a   1.000
_cell.length_b   1.000
_cell.length_c   1.000
_cell.angle_alpha   90.00
_cell.angle_beta   90.00
_cell.angle_gamma   90.00
#
_symmetry.space_group_name_H-M   'P 1'
#
loop_
_entity.id
_entity.type
_entity.pdbx_description
1 polymer ?
#
loop_
_entity_poly.entity_id
_entity_poly.type
_entity_poly.pdbx_seq_one_letter_code
_entity_poly.pdbx_strand_id
1 'polypeptide(L)'
;AKETYENPVDLLGDPKWTIWDCMDIPALLKSAMKKLRENVILDPDTAHPDWLEITEDRKSVKGLNPVKEINAVPNCKRFKKNPYVLGCQEFSTGRHFWEV
;
A
#
# COMPACT_ATOMS: atom_id res chain seq x y z
N ALA A 1 -19.57 -21.31 13.68
CA ALA A 1 -18.43 -22.17 14.05
C ALA A 1 -17.19 -21.29 14.08
N LYS A 2 -16.37 -21.35 15.14
CA LYS A 2 -15.13 -20.57 15.24
C LYS A 2 -14.03 -21.34 14.53
N GLU A 3 -13.51 -20.82 13.43
CA GLU A 3 -12.33 -21.39 12.80
C GLU A 3 -11.11 -21.12 13.69
N THR A 4 -10.51 -22.22 14.16
CA THR A 4 -9.25 -22.23 14.89
C THR A 4 -8.12 -21.94 13.91
N TYR A 5 -7.41 -20.83 14.14
CA TYR A 5 -6.19 -20.50 13.43
C TYR A 5 -5.13 -21.56 13.75
N GLU A 6 -4.76 -22.37 12.75
CA GLU A 6 -3.59 -23.23 12.82
C GLU A 6 -2.34 -22.44 12.42
N ASN A 7 -1.46 -22.28 13.41
CA ASN A 7 -0.10 -21.79 13.24
C ASN A 7 0.66 -22.77 12.30
N PRO A 8 1.30 -22.32 11.21
CA PRO A 8 2.01 -23.24 10.34
C PRO A 8 3.18 -23.88 11.11
N VAL A 9 3.05 -25.18 11.31
CA VAL A 9 3.97 -26.06 12.02
C VAL A 9 5.36 -26.06 11.35
N ASP A 10 6.35 -25.69 12.17
CA ASP A 10 7.75 -26.10 12.21
C ASP A 10 8.66 -25.87 10.99
N LEU A 11 9.15 -24.63 10.85
CA LEU A 11 10.35 -24.31 10.04
C LEU A 11 11.67 -24.39 10.84
N LEU A 12 11.63 -24.71 12.13
CA LEU A 12 12.82 -24.74 12.99
C LEU A 12 12.71 -25.91 13.97
N GLY A 13 13.56 -26.92 13.77
CA GLY A 13 13.77 -27.96 14.78
C GLY A 13 14.22 -27.34 16.11
N ASP A 14 13.80 -27.98 17.21
CA ASP A 14 13.93 -27.57 18.61
C ASP A 14 14.91 -26.41 18.88
N PRO A 15 14.43 -25.24 19.32
CA PRO A 15 15.30 -24.10 19.54
C PRO A 15 16.16 -24.36 20.79
N LYS A 16 17.46 -24.54 20.57
CA LYS A 16 18.46 -24.37 21.64
C LYS A 16 18.42 -22.91 22.07
N TRP A 17 17.90 -22.67 23.28
CA TRP A 17 17.77 -21.37 23.95
C TRP A 17 19.13 -20.74 24.29
N THR A 18 19.97 -20.50 23.29
CA THR A 18 21.24 -19.81 23.44
C THR A 18 21.28 -18.64 22.48
N ILE A 19 21.14 -17.45 23.08
CA ILE A 19 21.51 -16.13 22.56
C ILE A 19 20.38 -15.44 21.75
N TRP A 20 20.17 -14.18 22.11
CA TRP A 20 19.25 -13.25 21.48
C TRP A 20 19.62 -13.02 20.01
N ASP A 21 18.99 -13.76 19.08
CA ASP A 21 19.10 -13.53 17.63
C ASP A 21 18.28 -12.31 17.17
N CYS A 22 18.45 -11.16 17.84
CA CYS A 22 17.99 -9.86 17.32
C CYS A 22 18.64 -9.51 15.97
N MET A 23 19.76 -10.16 15.65
CA MET A 23 20.53 -9.96 14.42
C MET A 23 19.82 -10.49 13.17
N ASP A 24 18.90 -11.44 13.31
CA ASP A 24 18.17 -12.03 12.16
C ASP A 24 16.85 -11.31 11.86
N ILE A 25 16.34 -10.50 12.79
CA ILE A 25 15.10 -9.73 12.61
C ILE A 25 15.15 -8.85 11.35
N PRO A 26 16.23 -8.09 11.08
CA PRO A 26 16.31 -7.29 9.86
C PRO A 26 16.27 -8.12 8.58
N ALA A 27 16.95 -9.28 8.56
CA ALA A 27 17.00 -10.17 7.41
C ALA A 27 15.64 -10.85 7.16
N LEU A 28 14.99 -11.32 8.21
CA LEU A 28 13.65 -11.88 8.17
C LEU A 28 12.63 -10.84 7.70
N LEU A 29 12.69 -9.62 8.24
CA LEU A 29 11.82 -8.51 7.84
C LEU A 29 12.01 -8.15 6.37
N LYS A 30 13.25 -8.03 5.91
CA LYS A 30 13.55 -7.77 4.49
C LYS A 30 13.01 -8.87 3.57
N SER A 31 13.15 -10.14 3.97
CA SER A 31 12.60 -11.28 3.23
C SER A 31 11.08 -11.25 3.19
N ALA A 32 10.43 -10.95 4.31
CA ALA A 32 8.98 -10.81 4.39
C ALA A 32 8.47 -9.64 3.54
N MET A 33 9.08 -8.45 3.64
CA MET A 33 8.72 -7.28 2.83
C MET A 33 8.86 -7.58 1.34
N LYS A 34 9.92 -8.30 0.92
CA LYS A 34 10.09 -8.72 -0.48
C LYS A 34 8.97 -9.66 -0.94
N LYS A 35 8.54 -10.60 -0.09
CA LYS A 35 7.47 -11.57 -0.42
C LYS A 35 6.08 -10.91 -0.47
N LEU A 36 5.84 -9.90 0.36
CA LEU A 36 4.55 -9.23 0.48
C LEU A 36 4.47 -7.97 -0.39
N ARG A 37 5.48 -7.71 -1.24
CA ARG A 37 5.59 -6.46 -2.01
C ARG A 37 4.54 -6.39 -3.10
N GLU A 38 3.72 -5.35 -3.06
CA GLU A 38 2.71 -5.05 -4.06
C GLU A 38 3.12 -3.87 -4.93
N ASN A 39 2.73 -3.92 -6.21
CA ASN A 39 2.87 -2.78 -7.12
C ASN A 39 1.59 -1.95 -7.10
N VAL A 40 1.52 -1.00 -6.16
CA VAL A 40 0.40 -0.06 -6.08
C VAL A 40 0.53 1.00 -7.17
N ILE A 41 -0.56 1.23 -7.92
CA ILE A 41 -0.66 2.28 -8.94
C ILE A 41 -1.78 3.24 -8.56
N LEU A 42 -1.59 4.53 -8.78
CA LEU A 42 -2.57 5.56 -8.49
C LEU A 42 -3.72 5.52 -9.50
N ASP A 43 -4.95 5.70 -9.02
CA ASP A 43 -6.17 5.77 -9.85
C ASP A 43 -6.50 7.22 -10.23
N PRO A 44 -6.31 7.62 -11.52
CA PRO A 44 -6.66 8.95 -11.99
C PRO A 44 -8.14 9.29 -11.89
N ASP A 45 -9.02 8.29 -11.85
CA ASP A 45 -10.45 8.51 -11.70
C ASP A 45 -10.84 8.91 -10.28
N THR A 46 -9.95 8.72 -9.30
CA THR A 46 -10.18 9.14 -7.91
C THR A 46 -9.49 10.46 -7.56
N ALA A 47 -8.45 10.83 -8.30
CA ALA A 47 -7.62 12.00 -8.01
C ALA A 47 -8.40 13.32 -8.08
N HIS A 48 -8.04 14.25 -7.20
CA HIS A 48 -8.56 15.61 -7.24
C HIS A 48 -8.05 16.33 -8.51
N PRO A 49 -8.94 16.69 -9.45
CA PRO A 49 -8.56 17.10 -10.82
C PRO A 49 -7.75 18.40 -10.85
N ASP A 50 -8.00 19.30 -9.91
CA ASP A 50 -7.42 20.65 -9.96
C ASP A 50 -6.13 20.77 -9.14
N TRP A 51 -5.95 19.87 -8.17
CA TRP A 51 -4.92 20.01 -7.11
C TRP A 51 -3.85 18.93 -7.24
N LEU A 52 -4.11 17.86 -8.01
CA LEU A 52 -3.20 16.75 -8.18
C LEU A 52 -2.99 16.42 -9.66
N GLU A 53 -1.73 16.26 -10.03
CA GLU A 53 -1.32 15.70 -11.31
C GLU A 53 -0.64 14.35 -11.07
N ILE A 54 -1.17 13.29 -11.69
CA ILE A 54 -0.53 11.97 -11.66
C ILE A 54 0.37 11.82 -12.88
N THR A 55 1.59 11.34 -12.67
CA THR A 55 2.53 11.03 -13.76
C THR A 55 2.04 9.88 -14.63
N GLU A 56 2.53 9.80 -15.88
CA GLU A 56 2.10 8.78 -16.84
C GLU A 56 2.29 7.34 -16.31
N ASP A 57 3.34 7.11 -15.53
CA ASP A 57 3.63 5.83 -14.88
C ASP A 57 2.68 5.47 -13.73
N ARG A 58 1.80 6.40 -13.32
CA ARG A 58 0.85 6.30 -12.21
C ARG A 58 1.49 5.96 -10.86
N LYS A 59 2.76 6.34 -10.65
CA LYS A 59 3.49 6.08 -9.41
C LYS A 59 3.83 7.33 -8.62
N SER A 60 3.68 8.50 -9.22
CA SER A 60 3.97 9.77 -8.56
C SER A 60 2.77 10.71 -8.67
N VAL A 61 2.65 11.58 -7.67
CA VAL A 61 1.67 12.66 -7.66
C VAL A 61 2.39 13.98 -7.44
N LYS A 62 1.98 15.02 -8.16
CA LYS A 62 2.44 16.39 -7.97
C LYS A 62 1.28 17.25 -7.50
N GLY A 63 1.54 18.04 -6.46
CA GLY A 63 0.60 19.08 -6.03
C GLY A 63 0.59 20.24 -7.02
N LEU A 64 -0.60 20.63 -7.45
CA LEU A 64 -0.84 21.82 -8.27
C LEU A 64 -1.47 22.91 -7.41
N ASN A 65 -1.16 24.17 -7.76
CA ASN A 65 -1.86 25.34 -7.23
C ASN A 65 -2.78 25.89 -8.32
N PRO A 66 -4.04 25.43 -8.39
CA PRO A 66 -4.94 25.87 -9.44
C PRO A 66 -5.27 27.36 -9.27
N VAL A 67 -5.24 28.08 -10.39
CA VAL A 67 -5.64 29.49 -10.47
C VAL A 67 -7.16 29.63 -10.59
N LYS A 68 -7.87 28.55 -10.97
CA LYS A 68 -9.34 28.45 -11.05
C LYS A 68 -9.77 27.00 -10.79
N GLU A 69 -10.93 26.82 -10.16
CA GLU A 69 -11.62 25.52 -10.13
C GLU A 69 -11.91 25.11 -11.58
N ILE A 70 -11.24 24.06 -12.07
CA ILE A 70 -11.57 23.49 -13.36
C ILE A 70 -12.82 22.67 -13.08
N ASN A 71 -13.94 23.03 -13.70
CA ASN A 71 -15.19 22.27 -13.58
C ASN A 71 -14.97 20.85 -14.11
N ALA A 72 -14.51 19.96 -13.25
CA ALA A 72 -14.31 18.58 -13.60
C ALA A 72 -15.66 17.95 -13.89
N VAL A 73 -15.71 17.15 -14.96
CA VAL A 73 -16.87 16.31 -15.29
C VAL A 73 -17.31 15.60 -14.01
N PRO A 74 -18.61 15.62 -13.64
CA PRO A 74 -19.08 14.99 -12.42
C PRO A 74 -18.77 13.49 -12.46
N ASN A 75 -17.70 13.09 -11.77
CA ASN A 75 -17.40 11.70 -11.52
C ASN A 75 -17.62 11.45 -10.02
N CYS A 76 -18.53 10.53 -9.71
CA CYS A 76 -18.88 10.21 -8.32
C CYS A 76 -17.69 9.61 -7.54
N LYS A 77 -16.66 9.09 -8.22
CA LYS A 77 -15.48 8.48 -7.59
C LYS A 77 -14.41 9.48 -7.15
N ARG A 78 -14.51 10.76 -7.54
CA ARG A 78 -13.47 11.78 -7.26
C ARG A 78 -13.66 12.47 -5.92
N PHE A 79 -12.56 12.77 -5.27
CA PHE A 79 -12.56 13.68 -4.11
C PHE A 79 -12.77 15.12 -4.58
N LYS A 80 -13.71 15.82 -3.93
CA LYS A 80 -14.12 17.19 -4.29
C LYS A 80 -13.59 18.27 -3.34
N LYS A 81 -13.23 17.91 -2.10
CA LYS A 81 -12.87 18.86 -1.04
C LYS A 81 -11.40 18.83 -0.67
N ASN A 82 -10.75 17.70 -0.88
CA ASN A 82 -9.39 17.44 -0.41
C ASN A 82 -8.55 16.87 -1.55
N PRO A 83 -7.25 17.19 -1.61
CA PRO A 83 -6.32 16.70 -2.63
C PRO A 83 -5.91 15.27 -2.33
N TYR A 84 -6.83 14.32 -2.52
CA TYR A 84 -6.57 12.89 -2.31
C TYR A 84 -6.62 12.12 -3.62
N VAL A 85 -5.98 10.96 -3.60
CA VAL A 85 -5.95 9.96 -4.67
C VAL A 85 -5.87 8.58 -4.01
N LEU A 86 -6.53 7.59 -4.61
CA LEU A 86 -6.47 6.19 -4.17
C LEU A 86 -5.57 5.37 -5.09
N GLY A 87 -5.12 4.23 -4.58
CA GLY A 87 -4.57 3.18 -5.44
C GLY A 87 -5.68 2.43 -6.19
N CYS A 88 -5.37 1.87 -7.36
CA CYS A 88 -6.30 1.01 -8.10
C CYS A 88 -6.53 -0.34 -7.40
N GLN A 89 -5.58 -0.78 -6.57
CA GLN A 89 -5.63 -2.07 -5.89
C GLN A 89 -6.58 -2.02 -4.69
N GLU A 90 -7.36 -3.08 -4.55
CA GLU A 90 -8.18 -3.35 -3.37
C GLU A 90 -7.64 -4.61 -2.69
N PHE A 91 -7.27 -4.49 -1.40
CA PHE A 91 -6.78 -5.60 -0.60
C PHE A 91 -7.79 -5.93 0.49
N SER A 92 -8.47 -7.07 0.37
CA SER A 92 -9.53 -7.48 1.31
C SER A 92 -9.05 -8.45 2.39
N THR A 93 -7.94 -9.16 2.16
CA THR A 93 -7.40 -10.18 3.07
C THR A 93 -5.88 -10.27 2.94
N GLY A 94 -5.21 -10.87 3.92
CA GLY A 94 -3.76 -11.11 3.85
C GLY A 94 -2.91 -9.95 4.36
N ARG A 95 -1.62 -9.97 4.03
CA ARG A 95 -0.65 -8.92 4.37
C ARG A 95 0.00 -8.42 3.09
N HIS A 96 0.10 -7.10 2.95
CA HIS A 96 0.64 -6.45 1.76
C HIS A 96 1.60 -5.35 2.18
N PHE A 97 2.62 -5.11 1.37
CA PHE A 97 3.66 -4.13 1.62
C PHE A 97 3.91 -3.29 0.36
N TRP A 98 3.95 -1.98 0.52
CA TRP A 98 4.37 -1.04 -0.52
C TRP A 98 5.08 0.16 0.14
N GLU A 99 5.83 0.91 -0.66
CA GLU A 99 6.55 2.11 -0.25
C GLU A 99 5.96 3.31 -1.00
N VAL A 100 6.02 4.48 -0.37
CA VAL A 100 5.53 5.77 -0.90
C VAL A 100 6.62 6.81 -0.76
#